data_AF-A0ABD5SIH0-F1
#
_entry.id   AF-A0ABD5SIH0-F1
#
_cell.length_a   1.000
_cell.length_b   1.000
_cell.length_c   1.000
_cell.angle_alpha   90.00
_cell.angle_beta   90.00
_cell.angle_gamma   90.00
#
_symmetry.space_group_name_H-M   'P 1'
#
loop_
_entity.id
_entity.type
_entity.pdbx_description
1 polymer ?
#
loop_
_entity_poly.entity_id
_entity_poly.type
_entity_poly.pdbx_seq_one_letter_code
_entity_poly.pdbx_strand_id
1 'polypeptide(L)'
;MGDTKPNGPLADLYEGRIGTPTTDDEVQGYWIFSLGVILGVLGVVVFALTDPRTTARAVGYALVALSPPTVMIGAIVRFPLKRSATTLGLLGGLLTLAAVAYFFVVFPDGWSRSTGNEVVNALYAAGIVVIGLAGTIVPLITDPVRDDYERMQAETASTAAERDETATELEEARSELDATAADLADAEA
;
A
#
# COMPACT_ATOMS: atom_id res chain seq x y z
N MET A 1 -9.73 -18.37 -7.97
CA MET A 1 -9.14 -17.24 -7.21
C MET A 1 -10.26 -16.40 -6.63
N GLY A 2 -10.41 -16.32 -5.31
CA GLY A 2 -11.42 -15.47 -4.69
C GLY A 2 -11.01 -14.00 -4.84
N ASP A 3 -11.81 -13.23 -5.57
CA ASP A 3 -11.82 -11.77 -5.54
C ASP A 3 -12.13 -11.36 -4.10
N THR A 4 -11.08 -11.19 -3.28
CA THR A 4 -11.24 -10.67 -1.92
C THR A 4 -11.57 -9.20 -2.08
N LYS A 5 -12.86 -8.92 -2.23
CA LYS A 5 -13.36 -7.54 -2.10
C LYS A 5 -12.85 -6.98 -0.77
N PRO A 6 -12.42 -5.72 -0.74
CA PRO A 6 -12.03 -5.08 0.51
C PRO A 6 -13.23 -5.11 1.45
N ASN A 7 -13.07 -5.74 2.61
CA ASN A 7 -14.15 -5.96 3.57
C ASN A 7 -13.97 -5.08 4.81
N GLY A 8 -15.02 -4.38 5.24
CA GLY A 8 -15.08 -3.68 6.52
C GLY A 8 -15.56 -2.22 6.41
N PRO A 9 -15.72 -1.52 7.55
CA PRO A 9 -16.45 -0.24 7.61
C PRO A 9 -15.86 0.87 6.72
N LEU A 10 -14.53 0.86 6.53
CA LEU A 10 -13.82 1.83 5.70
C LEU A 10 -13.96 1.53 4.20
N ALA A 11 -14.11 0.26 3.83
CA ALA A 11 -14.35 -0.16 2.46
C ALA A 11 -15.81 0.12 2.07
N ASP A 12 -16.76 -0.20 2.94
CA ASP A 12 -18.18 0.10 2.75
C ASP A 12 -18.43 1.61 2.56
N LEU A 13 -17.74 2.44 3.35
CA LEU A 13 -17.84 3.90 3.24
C LEU A 13 -17.20 4.42 1.95
N TYR A 14 -16.10 3.82 1.50
CA TYR A 14 -15.45 4.15 0.23
C TYR A 14 -16.38 3.79 -0.95
N GLU A 15 -16.91 2.57 -0.97
CA GLU A 15 -17.80 2.08 -2.02
C GLU A 15 -19.10 2.90 -2.09
N GLY A 16 -19.67 3.25 -0.93
CA GLY A 16 -20.91 4.03 -0.85
C GLY A 16 -20.79 5.52 -1.18
N ARG A 17 -19.57 6.09 -1.23
CA ARG A 17 -19.38 7.56 -1.37
C ARG A 17 -18.36 7.99 -2.41
N ILE A 18 -17.45 7.12 -2.83
CA ILE A 18 -16.30 7.48 -3.66
C ILE A 18 -16.31 6.65 -4.94
N GLY A 19 -16.38 5.32 -4.83
CA GLY A 19 -16.45 4.43 -5.99
C GLY A 19 -16.11 2.99 -5.65
N THR A 20 -16.29 2.09 -6.62
CA THR A 20 -15.94 0.67 -6.49
C THR A 20 -14.42 0.51 -6.53
N PRO A 21 -13.79 0.05 -5.44
CA PRO A 21 -12.33 -0.13 -5.41
C PRO A 21 -11.89 -1.24 -6.36
N THR A 22 -10.76 -1.03 -7.02
CA THR A 22 -10.15 -2.03 -7.91
C THR A 22 -9.10 -2.90 -7.21
N THR A 23 -8.62 -2.47 -6.04
CA THR A 23 -7.62 -3.19 -5.23
C THR A 23 -7.78 -2.81 -3.76
N ASP A 24 -7.46 -3.72 -2.84
CA ASP A 24 -7.51 -3.46 -1.38
C ASP A 24 -6.62 -2.28 -0.96
N ASP A 25 -5.44 -2.17 -1.56
CA ASP A 25 -4.46 -1.11 -1.30
C ASP A 25 -5.00 0.30 -1.64
N GLU A 26 -5.94 0.39 -2.58
CA GLU A 26 -6.56 1.66 -2.99
C GLU A 26 -7.34 2.29 -1.83
N VAL A 27 -8.15 1.49 -1.14
CA VAL A 27 -8.97 1.92 -0.01
C VAL A 27 -8.08 2.32 1.16
N GLN A 28 -7.10 1.47 1.50
CA GLN A 28 -6.18 1.75 2.60
C GLN A 28 -5.35 3.02 2.32
N GLY A 29 -4.79 3.15 1.12
CA GLY A 29 -4.01 4.30 0.70
C GLY A 29 -4.82 5.59 0.71
N TYR A 30 -6.10 5.54 0.28
CA TYR A 30 -7.01 6.68 0.36
C TYR A 30 -7.22 7.17 1.81
N TRP A 31 -7.45 6.25 2.75
CA TRP A 31 -7.69 6.63 4.14
C TRP A 31 -6.42 7.16 4.82
N ILE A 32 -5.25 6.59 4.53
CA ILE A 32 -3.96 7.11 5.02
C ILE A 32 -3.71 8.51 4.45
N PHE A 33 -3.91 8.71 3.14
CA PHE A 33 -3.77 10.02 2.50
C PHE A 33 -4.70 11.05 3.15
N SER A 34 -5.97 10.70 3.33
CA SER A 34 -6.99 11.57 3.91
C SER A 34 -6.66 11.93 5.36
N LEU A 35 -6.17 10.97 6.16
CA LEU A 35 -5.67 11.21 7.50
C LEU A 35 -4.53 12.23 7.49
N GLY A 36 -3.57 12.09 6.56
CA GLY A 36 -2.47 13.04 6.42
C GLY A 36 -2.96 14.47 6.14
N VAL A 37 -3.97 14.64 5.30
CA VAL A 37 -4.59 15.95 5.04
C VAL A 37 -5.26 16.50 6.31
N ILE A 38 -6.03 15.67 7.02
CA ILE A 38 -6.70 16.06 8.27
C ILE A 38 -5.68 16.47 9.34
N LEU A 39 -4.58 15.73 9.50
CA LEU A 39 -3.49 16.09 10.41
C LEU A 39 -2.93 17.49 10.08
N GLY A 40 -2.73 17.79 8.80
CA GLY A 40 -2.23 19.10 8.35
C GLY A 40 -3.20 20.22 8.73
N VAL A 41 -4.49 20.05 8.42
CA VAL A 41 -5.53 21.03 8.74
C VAL A 41 -5.64 21.24 10.26
N LEU A 42 -5.71 20.17 11.03
CA LEU A 42 -5.77 20.23 12.50
C LEU A 42 -4.52 20.90 13.07
N GLY A 43 -3.34 20.58 12.53
CA GLY A 43 -2.09 21.21 12.95
C GLY A 43 -2.08 22.71 12.71
N VAL A 44 -2.57 23.17 11.56
CA VAL A 44 -2.70 24.60 11.24
C VAL A 44 -3.71 25.28 12.15
N VAL A 45 -4.86 24.65 12.42
CA VAL A 45 -5.88 25.19 13.34
C VAL A 45 -5.32 25.31 14.76
N VAL A 46 -4.69 24.26 15.28
CA VAL A 46 -4.06 24.29 16.61
C VAL A 46 -2.98 25.37 16.66
N PHE A 47 -2.13 25.46 15.64
CA PHE A 47 -1.13 26.52 15.55
C PHE A 47 -1.80 27.90 15.60
N ALA A 48 -2.82 28.16 14.79
CA ALA A 48 -3.48 29.46 14.73
C ALA A 48 -4.16 29.89 16.04
N LEU A 49 -4.62 28.94 16.84
CA LEU A 49 -5.38 29.18 18.07
C LEU A 49 -4.54 29.13 19.36
N THR A 50 -3.23 28.89 19.27
CA THR A 50 -2.37 28.70 20.44
C THR A 50 -1.28 29.74 20.55
N ASP A 51 -1.00 30.14 21.79
CA ASP A 51 0.09 31.07 22.09
C ASP A 51 1.45 30.45 21.77
N PRO A 52 2.44 31.27 21.34
CA PRO A 52 3.81 30.82 21.15
C PRO A 52 4.39 30.18 22.42
N ARG A 53 5.31 29.23 22.25
CA ARG A 53 6.04 28.56 23.35
C ARG A 53 5.12 27.85 24.36
N THR A 54 4.04 27.26 23.86
CA THR A 54 3.15 26.39 24.64
C THR A 54 3.22 24.95 24.13
N THR A 55 2.91 23.98 24.98
CA THR A 55 2.81 22.56 24.58
C THR A 55 1.73 22.36 23.50
N ALA A 56 0.61 23.08 23.59
CA ALA A 56 -0.45 23.02 22.60
C ALA A 56 0.05 23.46 21.20
N ARG A 57 0.84 24.54 21.14
CA ARG A 57 1.51 24.98 19.91
C ARG A 57 2.49 23.92 19.37
N ALA A 58 3.22 23.24 20.26
CA ALA A 58 4.12 22.15 19.89
C ALA A 58 3.39 20.96 19.24
N VAL A 59 2.20 20.61 19.74
CA VAL A 59 1.33 19.62 19.09
C VAL A 59 0.91 20.08 17.69
N GLY A 60 0.58 21.37 17.52
CA GLY A 60 0.30 21.94 16.20
C GLY A 60 1.46 21.74 15.21
N TYR A 61 2.70 22.00 15.63
CA TYR A 61 3.88 21.74 14.82
C TYR A 61 4.03 20.27 14.45
N ALA A 62 3.83 19.36 15.40
CA ALA A 62 3.92 17.92 15.16
C ALA A 62 2.87 17.42 14.16
N LEU A 63 1.62 17.88 14.28
CA LEU A 63 0.54 17.54 13.36
C LEU A 63 0.83 18.01 11.93
N VAL A 64 1.32 19.24 11.77
CA VAL A 64 1.76 19.76 10.47
C VAL A 64 2.96 18.96 9.94
N ALA A 65 3.93 18.62 10.78
CA ALA A 65 5.11 17.87 10.35
C ALA A 65 4.77 16.42 9.96
N LEU A 66 3.78 15.79 10.60
CA LEU A 66 3.34 14.44 10.25
C LEU A 66 2.47 14.40 8.98
N SER A 67 1.86 15.52 8.60
CA SER A 67 0.98 15.58 7.42
C SER A 67 1.67 15.16 6.11
N PRO A 68 2.81 15.76 5.68
CA PRO A 68 3.48 15.35 4.44
C PRO A 68 3.88 13.87 4.35
N PRO A 69 4.58 13.26 5.33
CA PRO A 69 4.96 11.85 5.23
C PRO A 69 3.74 10.93 5.21
N THR A 70 2.69 11.23 5.97
CA THR A 70 1.44 10.45 5.92
C THR A 70 0.75 10.56 4.55
N VAL A 71 0.67 11.76 3.97
CA VAL A 71 0.14 11.98 2.62
C VAL A 71 0.93 11.18 1.58
N MET A 72 2.27 11.26 1.63
CA MET A 72 3.14 10.56 0.68
C MET A 72 3.03 9.04 0.81
N ILE A 73 2.98 8.50 2.03
CA ILE A 73 2.78 7.06 2.26
C ILE A 73 1.39 6.63 1.77
N GLY A 74 0.35 7.42 2.03
CA GLY A 74 -0.99 7.15 1.52
C GLY A 74 -1.02 7.08 -0.01
N ALA A 75 -0.30 7.98 -0.69
CA ALA A 75 -0.14 7.93 -2.14
C ALA A 75 0.64 6.68 -2.61
N ILE A 76 1.76 6.35 -1.95
CA ILE A 76 2.58 5.15 -2.24
C ILE A 76 1.81 3.85 -2.06
N VAL A 77 0.90 3.78 -1.07
CA VAL A 77 0.06 2.60 -0.85
C VAL A 77 -1.10 2.58 -1.85
N ARG A 78 -1.70 3.75 -2.14
CA ARG A 78 -2.84 3.84 -3.06
C ARG A 78 -2.50 3.39 -4.48
N PHE A 79 -1.30 3.72 -4.94
CA PHE A 79 -0.75 3.10 -6.13
C PHE A 79 -0.14 1.78 -5.70
N PRO A 80 -0.58 0.60 -6.17
CA PRO A 80 -0.06 -0.70 -5.74
C PRO A 80 1.40 -0.90 -6.21
N LEU A 81 2.32 -0.13 -5.63
CA LEU A 81 3.74 -0.13 -5.93
C LEU A 81 4.36 -1.42 -5.38
N LYS A 82 5.53 -1.78 -5.92
CA LYS A 82 6.25 -2.96 -5.44
C LYS A 82 6.54 -2.86 -3.94
N ARG A 83 6.58 -4.03 -3.30
CA ARG A 83 6.84 -4.19 -1.85
C ARG A 83 8.10 -3.45 -1.36
N SER A 84 9.10 -3.29 -2.23
CA SER A 84 10.31 -2.50 -1.97
C SER A 84 10.02 -1.00 -1.80
N ALA A 85 9.17 -0.41 -2.64
CA ALA A 85 8.73 0.99 -2.53
C ALA A 85 7.94 1.20 -1.23
N THR A 86 7.00 0.31 -0.92
CA THR A 86 6.22 0.41 0.32
C THR A 86 7.10 0.29 1.57
N THR A 87 8.03 -0.66 1.59
CA THR A 87 8.97 -0.84 2.72
C THR A 87 9.87 0.36 2.89
N LEU A 88 10.43 0.89 1.79
CA LEU A 88 11.31 2.06 1.82
C LEU A 88 10.53 3.32 2.25
N GLY A 89 9.30 3.48 1.77
CA GLY A 89 8.39 4.53 2.21
C GLY A 89 8.08 4.45 3.71
N LEU A 90 7.82 3.24 4.24
CA LEU A 90 7.61 3.03 5.68
C LEU A 90 8.87 3.34 6.50
N LEU A 91 10.06 2.96 6.04
CA LEU A 91 11.32 3.30 6.70
C LEU A 91 11.55 4.82 6.76
N GLY A 92 11.30 5.53 5.65
CA GLY A 92 11.34 6.98 5.62
C GLY A 92 10.30 7.60 6.57
N GLY A 93 9.09 7.02 6.62
CA GLY A 93 8.04 7.39 7.57
C GLY A 93 8.47 7.26 9.03
N LEU A 94 9.05 6.12 9.41
CA LEU A 94 9.60 5.90 10.75
C LEU A 94 10.70 6.90 11.10
N LEU A 95 11.54 7.26 10.13
CA LEU A 95 12.57 8.27 10.30
C LEU A 95 11.98 9.66 10.56
N THR A 96 10.95 10.06 9.81
CA THR A 96 10.23 11.32 10.07
C THR A 96 9.54 11.31 11.44
N LEU A 97 8.92 10.20 11.83
CA LEU A 97 8.28 10.05 13.13
C LEU A 97 9.30 10.17 14.28
N ALA A 98 10.46 9.54 14.13
CA ALA A 98 11.56 9.66 15.09
C ALA A 98 12.05 11.12 15.21
N ALA A 99 12.13 11.86 14.10
CA ALA A 99 12.48 13.28 14.13
C ALA A 99 11.42 14.12 14.86
N VAL A 100 10.13 13.86 14.64
CA VAL A 100 9.05 14.55 15.36
C VAL A 100 9.06 14.20 16.85
N ALA A 101 9.31 12.95 17.23
CA ALA A 101 9.45 12.57 18.63
C ALA A 101 10.67 13.26 19.28
N TYR A 102 11.80 13.29 18.56
CA TYR A 102 13.03 13.94 19.03
C TYR A 102 12.88 15.46 19.18
N PHE A 103 12.05 16.10 18.34
CA PHE A 103 11.71 17.51 18.48
C PHE A 103 11.14 17.85 19.88
N PHE A 104 10.28 17.00 20.45
CA PHE A 104 9.74 17.24 21.81
C PHE A 104 10.79 17.08 22.91
N VAL A 105 11.84 16.29 22.68
CA VAL A 105 12.97 16.15 23.61
C VAL A 105 13.85 17.40 23.58
N VAL A 106 14.11 17.95 22.39
CA VAL A 106 14.96 19.13 22.20
C VAL A 106 14.24 20.43 22.58
N PHE A 107 12.92 20.50 22.38
CA PHE A 107 12.10 21.68 22.62
C PHE A 107 10.96 21.38 23.62
N PRO A 108 11.27 21.09 24.89
CA PRO A 108 10.24 20.73 25.89
C PRO A 108 9.26 21.88 26.16
N ASP A 109 9.72 23.13 26.11
CA ASP A 109 8.89 24.33 26.30
C ASP A 109 8.32 24.86 24.96
N GLY A 110 8.32 24.03 23.93
CA GLY A 110 7.94 24.40 22.57
C GLY A 110 9.03 25.13 21.80
N TRP A 111 8.76 25.35 20.52
CA TRP A 111 9.74 25.86 19.56
C TRP A 111 9.97 27.37 19.70
N SER A 112 11.23 27.79 19.85
CA SER A 112 11.65 29.19 19.80
C SER A 112 12.08 29.60 18.38
N ARG A 113 11.88 30.86 18.00
CA ARG A 113 12.16 31.38 16.64
C ARG A 113 13.64 31.70 16.38
N SER A 114 14.51 31.70 17.40
CA SER A 114 15.88 32.22 17.26
C SER A 114 16.87 31.22 16.67
N THR A 115 16.67 29.93 16.92
CA THR A 115 17.57 28.87 16.47
C THR A 115 16.81 27.56 16.53
N GLY A 116 16.46 27.00 15.37
CA GLY A 116 15.95 25.62 15.29
C GLY A 116 17.03 24.61 15.69
N ASN A 117 16.76 23.32 15.49
CA ASN A 117 17.75 22.27 15.70
C ASN A 117 18.09 21.62 14.36
N GLU A 118 19.35 21.74 13.95
CA GLU A 118 19.85 21.23 12.67
C GLU A 118 19.69 19.71 12.54
N VAL A 119 19.93 18.98 13.64
CA VAL A 119 19.80 17.50 13.66
C VAL A 119 18.36 17.07 13.45
N VAL A 120 17.40 17.70 14.13
CA VAL A 120 15.96 17.43 13.95
C VAL A 120 15.56 17.69 12.49
N ASN A 121 15.97 18.84 11.94
CA ASN A 121 15.63 19.22 10.58
C ASN A 121 16.26 18.27 9.55
N ALA A 122 17.53 17.90 9.72
CA ALA A 122 18.23 16.97 8.84
C ALA A 122 17.60 15.57 8.89
N LEU A 123 17.24 15.07 10.07
CA LEU A 123 16.60 13.77 10.23
C LEU A 123 15.22 13.73 9.57
N TYR A 124 14.41 14.78 9.77
CA TYR A 124 13.11 14.91 9.13
C TYR A 124 13.25 15.00 7.60
N ALA A 125 14.15 15.84 7.10
CA ALA A 125 14.40 15.99 5.68
C ALA A 125 14.89 14.67 5.04
N ALA A 126 15.80 13.95 5.71
CA ALA A 126 16.24 12.64 5.27
C ALA A 126 15.07 11.65 5.16
N GLY A 127 14.17 11.64 6.15
CA GLY A 127 12.95 10.82 6.10
C GLY A 127 12.09 11.15 4.88
N ILE A 128 11.81 12.43 4.63
CA ILE A 128 11.04 12.87 3.45
C ILE A 128 11.72 12.46 2.15
N VAL A 129 13.04 12.63 2.03
CA VAL A 129 13.81 12.20 0.85
C VAL A 129 13.68 10.70 0.62
N VAL A 130 13.81 9.89 1.67
CA VAL A 130 13.65 8.42 1.56
C VAL A 130 12.25 8.05 1.06
N ILE A 131 11.19 8.66 1.60
CA ILE A 131 9.81 8.42 1.12
C ILE A 131 9.67 8.87 -0.34
N GLY A 132 10.20 10.03 -0.69
CA GLY A 132 10.14 10.57 -2.05
C GLY A 132 10.84 9.67 -3.06
N LEU A 133 12.03 9.16 -2.74
CA LEU A 133 12.76 8.21 -3.56
C LEU A 133 11.99 6.90 -3.73
N ALA A 134 11.34 6.43 -2.66
CA ALA A 134 10.51 5.23 -2.71
C ALA A 134 9.33 5.36 -3.69
N GLY A 135 8.64 6.50 -3.69
CA GLY A 135 7.49 6.73 -4.56
C GLY A 135 7.85 7.15 -6.00
N THR A 136 9.03 7.72 -6.23
CA THR A 136 9.41 8.29 -7.55
C THR A 136 10.45 7.49 -8.31
N ILE A 137 11.46 6.93 -7.63
CA ILE A 137 12.58 6.26 -8.28
C ILE A 137 12.37 4.75 -8.39
N VAL A 138 11.83 4.11 -7.35
CA VAL A 138 11.58 2.66 -7.37
C VAL A 138 10.68 2.25 -8.54
N PRO A 139 9.58 2.95 -8.87
CA PRO A 139 8.74 2.58 -10.00
C PRO A 139 9.41 2.75 -11.37
N LEU A 140 10.43 3.62 -11.47
CA LEU A 140 11.19 3.83 -12.71
C LEU A 140 12.23 2.74 -12.96
N ILE A 141 12.80 2.20 -11.88
CA ILE A 141 13.84 1.16 -11.98
C ILE A 141 13.22 -0.23 -12.08
N THR A 142 12.12 -0.45 -11.36
CA THR A 142 11.43 -1.73 -11.38
C THR A 142 10.29 -1.65 -12.37
N ASP A 143 10.47 -2.19 -13.58
CA ASP A 143 9.48 -2.19 -14.68
C ASP A 143 8.22 -2.98 -14.27
N PRO A 144 7.17 -2.33 -13.71
CA PRO A 144 6.06 -3.04 -13.09
C PRO A 144 5.21 -3.76 -14.14
N VAL A 145 5.20 -3.22 -15.35
CA VAL A 145 4.46 -3.73 -16.50
C VAL A 145 5.08 -5.04 -16.99
N ARG A 146 6.42 -5.14 -17.00
CA ARG A 146 7.12 -6.36 -17.45
C ARG A 146 6.77 -7.56 -16.55
N ASP A 147 6.89 -7.38 -15.25
CA ASP A 147 6.60 -8.41 -14.26
C ASP A 147 5.14 -8.89 -14.33
N ASP A 148 4.20 -7.97 -14.57
CA ASP A 148 2.78 -8.34 -14.65
C ASP A 148 2.44 -9.09 -15.94
N TYR A 149 3.09 -8.71 -17.05
CA TYR A 149 3.03 -9.49 -18.29
C TYR A 149 3.63 -10.89 -18.14
N GLU A 150 4.76 -11.02 -17.44
CA GLU A 150 5.39 -12.31 -17.15
C GLU A 150 4.49 -13.18 -16.26
N ARG A 151 3.84 -12.57 -15.25
CA ARG A 151 2.89 -13.27 -14.38
C ARG A 151 1.66 -13.75 -15.16
N MET A 152 1.04 -12.90 -15.97
CA MET A 152 -0.11 -13.29 -16.81
C MET A 152 0.26 -14.37 -17.82
N GLN A 153 1.46 -14.30 -18.40
CA GLN A 153 1.96 -15.37 -19.28
C GLN A 153 2.12 -16.70 -18.52
N ALA A 154 2.70 -16.66 -17.32
CA ALA A 154 2.87 -17.86 -16.49
C ALA A 154 1.52 -18.47 -16.07
N GLU A 155 0.53 -17.66 -15.71
CA GLU A 155 -0.81 -18.10 -15.35
C GLU A 155 -1.59 -18.65 -16.57
N THR A 156 -1.44 -18.01 -17.73
CA THR A 156 -2.02 -18.52 -18.99
C THR A 156 -1.39 -19.85 -19.37
N ALA A 157 -0.07 -19.99 -19.19
CA ALA A 157 0.63 -21.24 -19.44
C ALA A 157 0.21 -22.35 -18.45
N SER A 158 0.01 -22.04 -17.16
CA SER A 158 -0.46 -23.04 -16.20
C SER A 158 -1.90 -23.46 -16.49
N THR A 159 -2.78 -22.52 -16.82
CA THR A 159 -4.17 -22.80 -17.19
C THR A 159 -4.24 -23.65 -18.47
N ALA A 160 -3.37 -23.38 -19.44
CA ALA A 160 -3.26 -24.20 -20.64
C ALA A 160 -2.77 -25.62 -20.32
N ALA A 161 -1.78 -25.76 -19.45
CA ALA A 161 -1.28 -27.07 -19.02
C ALA A 161 -2.35 -27.89 -18.27
N GLU A 162 -3.08 -27.27 -17.34
CA GLU A 162 -4.20 -27.92 -16.63
C GLU A 162 -5.30 -28.37 -17.60
N ARG A 163 -5.58 -27.57 -18.63
CA ARG A 163 -6.56 -27.92 -19.67
C ARG A 163 -6.10 -29.13 -20.50
N ASP A 164 -4.83 -29.18 -20.89
CA ASP A 164 -4.27 -30.29 -21.68
C ASP A 164 -4.21 -31.58 -20.86
N GLU A 165 -3.89 -31.50 -19.57
CA GLU A 165 -3.96 -32.62 -18.63
C GLU A 165 -5.39 -33.16 -18.51
N THR A 166 -6.37 -32.27 -18.27
CA THR A 166 -7.79 -32.64 -18.20
C THR A 166 -8.29 -33.27 -19.51
N ALA A 167 -7.82 -32.79 -20.66
CA ALA A 167 -8.19 -33.34 -21.96
C ALA A 167 -7.64 -34.76 -22.15
N THR A 168 -6.42 -35.02 -21.67
CA THR A 168 -5.78 -36.33 -21.72
C THR A 168 -6.52 -37.33 -20.83
N GLU A 169 -6.85 -36.95 -19.59
CA GLU A 169 -7.63 -37.77 -18.67
C GLU A 169 -9.02 -38.14 -19.25
N LEU A 170 -9.66 -37.20 -19.95
CA LEU A 170 -10.96 -37.44 -20.59
C LEU A 170 -10.86 -38.44 -21.75
N GLU A 171 -9.78 -38.39 -22.54
CA GLU A 171 -9.53 -39.36 -23.61
C GLU A 171 -9.25 -40.76 -23.06
N GLU A 172 -8.45 -40.86 -22.00
CA GLU A 172 -8.19 -42.13 -21.30
C GLU A 172 -9.48 -42.73 -20.73
N ALA A 173 -10.29 -41.93 -20.03
CA ALA A 173 -11.57 -42.37 -19.47
C ALA A 173 -12.56 -42.83 -20.56
N ARG A 174 -12.57 -42.19 -21.73
CA ARG A 174 -13.39 -42.62 -22.87
C ARG A 174 -12.90 -43.95 -23.45
N SER A 175 -11.59 -44.10 -23.61
CA SER A 175 -10.97 -45.35 -24.09
C SER A 175 -11.29 -46.52 -23.16
N GLU A 176 -11.24 -46.31 -21.85
CA GLU A 176 -11.60 -47.32 -20.84
C GLU A 176 -13.09 -47.68 -20.88
N LEU A 177 -13.97 -46.69 -21.08
CA LEU A 177 -15.41 -46.90 -21.27
C LEU A 177 -15.71 -47.73 -22.52
N ASP A 178 -15.08 -47.41 -23.64
CA ASP A 178 -15.25 -48.13 -24.90
C ASP A 178 -14.73 -49.59 -24.81
N ALA A 179 -13.58 -49.79 -24.14
CA ALA A 179 -13.05 -51.13 -23.87
C ALA A 179 -14.01 -51.95 -22.99
N THR A 180 -14.52 -51.35 -21.90
CA THR A 180 -15.48 -51.99 -21.00
C THR A 180 -16.78 -52.34 -21.71
N ALA A 181 -17.26 -51.48 -22.61
CA ALA A 181 -18.47 -51.73 -23.40
C ALA A 181 -18.28 -52.88 -24.39
N ALA A 182 -17.10 -52.99 -25.02
CA ALA A 182 -16.76 -54.10 -25.90
C ALA A 182 -16.71 -55.44 -25.14
N ASP A 183 -16.05 -55.47 -23.97
CA ASP A 183 -15.96 -56.66 -23.12
C ASP A 183 -17.36 -57.15 -22.68
N LEU A 184 -18.27 -56.22 -22.39
CA LEU A 184 -19.64 -56.54 -21.97
C LEU A 184 -20.48 -57.10 -23.12
N ALA A 185 -20.30 -56.58 -24.34
CA ALA A 185 -20.96 -57.09 -25.54
C ALA A 185 -20.48 -58.51 -25.92
N ASP A 186 -19.19 -58.79 -25.77
CA ASP A 186 -18.62 -60.13 -26.01
C ASP A 186 -19.06 -61.16 -24.95
N ALA A 187 -19.35 -60.73 -23.72
CA ALA A 187 -19.84 -61.61 -22.66
C ALA A 187 -21.34 -61.97 -22.78
N GLU A 188 -22.13 -61.16 -23.51
CA GLU A 188 -23.56 -61.37 -23.74
C GLU A 188 -23.88 -62.18 -25.01
N ALA A 189 -22.87 -62.45 -25.86
CA ALA A 189 -22.99 -63.20 -27.13
C ALA A 189 -22.72 -64.71 -26.98
#